data_AF-A0A536Z655-F1
#
_entry.id   AF-A0A536Z655-F1
#
_cell.length_a   1.000
_cell.length_b   1.000
_cell.length_c   1.000
_cell.angle_alpha   90.00
_cell.angle_beta   90.00
_cell.angle_gamma   90.00
#
_symmetry.space_group_name_H-M   'P 1'
#
loop_
_entity.id
_entity.type
_entity.pdbx_description
1 polymer ?
#
loop_
_entity_poly.entity_id
_entity_poly.type
_entity_poly.pdbx_seq_one_letter_code
_entity_poly.pdbx_strand_id
1 'polypeptide(L)'
;PWTADQLFDYLRRGRESRHGVAAGPMAPVTHSLAGVAEEDVRAIAVYVASQMSTRSPVAPRTAGPERAMPTEGAQIFAGACASCHEAPAANPSSAPVPLGLTTSLNAPDPRNTIHVVLDGLWPDPGESGASMPGFAAGLTDKQ
;
A
#
# COMPACT_ATOMS: atom_id res chain seq x y z
N PRO A 1 -0.08 -10.65 8.05
CA PRO A 1 1.26 -11.17 7.64
C PRO A 1 1.19 -11.54 6.16
N TRP A 2 2.30 -11.45 5.43
CA TRP A 2 2.37 -11.87 4.03
C TRP A 2 2.54 -13.38 3.92
N THR A 3 1.81 -14.02 2.99
CA THR A 3 2.10 -15.40 2.55
C THR A 3 2.94 -15.41 1.26
N ALA A 4 3.50 -16.57 0.91
CA ALA A 4 4.22 -16.74 -0.35
C ALA A 4 3.32 -16.48 -1.57
N ASP A 5 2.06 -16.92 -1.56
CA ASP A 5 1.14 -16.68 -2.68
C ASP A 5 0.76 -15.19 -2.81
N GLN A 6 0.57 -14.50 -1.69
CA GLN A 6 0.35 -13.05 -1.70
C GLN A 6 1.57 -12.29 -2.24
N LEU A 7 2.78 -12.71 -1.86
CA LEU A 7 4.02 -12.14 -2.40
C LEU A 7 4.17 -12.44 -3.89
N PHE A 8 3.84 -13.65 -4.34
CA PHE A 8 3.84 -13.99 -5.76
C PHE A 8 2.91 -13.06 -6.55
N ASP A 9 1.67 -12.89 -6.09
CA ASP A 9 0.70 -12.01 -6.74
C ASP A 9 1.18 -10.55 -6.79
N TYR A 10 1.75 -10.05 -5.69
CA TYR A 10 2.34 -8.72 -5.63
C TYR A 10 3.52 -8.56 -6.59
N LEU A 11 4.47 -9.50 -6.60
CA LEU A 11 5.66 -9.43 -7.45
C LEU A 11 5.30 -9.57 -8.93
N ARG A 12 4.27 -10.37 -9.26
CA ARG A 12 3.87 -10.67 -10.63
C ARG A 12 2.93 -9.63 -11.24
N ARG A 13 2.11 -8.98 -10.42
CA ARG A 13 1.02 -8.08 -10.86
C ARG A 13 1.12 -6.67 -10.29
N GLY A 14 2.13 -6.38 -9.45
CA GLY A 14 2.30 -5.09 -8.79
C GLY A 14 1.23 -4.78 -7.74
N ARG A 15 0.40 -5.74 -7.32
CA ARG A 15 -0.65 -5.52 -6.31
C ARG A 15 -1.07 -6.79 -5.58
N GLU A 16 -1.48 -6.62 -4.33
CA GLU A 16 -2.17 -7.64 -3.56
C GLU A 16 -3.31 -7.01 -2.74
N SER A 17 -4.46 -7.66 -2.76
CA SER A 17 -5.75 -7.18 -2.25
C SER A 17 -5.79 -6.81 -0.77
N ARG A 18 -4.86 -7.32 0.04
CA ARG A 18 -4.78 -7.10 1.49
C ARG A 18 -3.52 -6.36 1.90
N HIS A 19 -2.63 -6.05 0.96
CA HIS A 19 -1.32 -5.51 1.30
C HIS A 19 -0.95 -4.22 0.58
N GLY A 20 -1.56 -3.93 -0.57
CA GLY A 20 -1.36 -2.68 -1.31
C GLY A 20 -0.86 -2.88 -2.74
N VAL A 21 -0.43 -1.79 -3.34
CA VAL A 21 0.15 -1.73 -4.69
C VAL A 21 1.64 -1.44 -4.61
N ALA A 22 2.40 -1.87 -5.62
CA ALA A 22 3.78 -1.50 -5.81
C ALA A 22 3.87 -0.03 -6.22
N ALA A 23 4.80 0.68 -5.61
CA ALA A 23 4.96 2.12 -5.76
C ALA A 23 6.43 2.49 -5.57
N GLY A 24 6.81 3.68 -6.03
CA GLY A 24 8.17 4.20 -5.94
C GLY A 24 9.19 3.17 -6.44
N PRO A 25 10.22 2.81 -5.65
CA PRO A 25 11.26 1.89 -6.12
C PRO A 25 10.77 0.47 -6.40
N MET A 26 9.62 0.06 -5.85
CA MET A 26 9.08 -1.28 -6.10
C MET A 26 8.27 -1.37 -7.40
N ALA A 27 7.77 -0.25 -7.94
CA ALA A 27 7.05 -0.24 -9.20
C ALA A 27 7.86 -0.88 -10.36
N PRO A 28 9.09 -0.41 -10.68
CA PRO A 28 9.88 -1.00 -11.77
C PRO A 28 10.33 -2.44 -11.48
N VAL A 29 10.46 -2.83 -10.20
CA VAL A 29 10.78 -4.21 -9.82
C VAL A 29 9.63 -5.14 -10.20
N THR A 30 8.40 -4.80 -9.82
CA THR A 30 7.23 -5.63 -10.14
C THR A 30 6.90 -5.61 -11.63
N HIS A 31 7.11 -4.48 -12.32
CA HIS A 31 6.99 -4.40 -13.77
C HIS A 31 7.99 -5.34 -14.47
N SER A 32 9.25 -5.37 -14.02
CA SER A 32 10.28 -6.27 -14.58
C SER A 32 9.95 -7.73 -14.31
N LEU A 33 9.54 -8.07 -13.09
CA LEU A 33 9.17 -9.43 -12.70
C LEU A 33 7.88 -9.91 -13.38
N ALA A 34 7.04 -9.00 -13.89
CA ALA A 34 5.87 -9.37 -14.68
C ALA A 34 6.21 -9.99 -16.05
N GLY A 35 7.46 -9.91 -16.52
CA GLY A 35 7.92 -10.60 -17.73
C GLY A 35 8.61 -11.94 -17.47
N VAL A 36 8.94 -12.25 -16.21
CA VAL A 36 9.73 -13.42 -15.82
C VAL A 36 8.85 -14.67 -15.72
N ALA A 37 9.47 -15.85 -15.87
CA ALA A 37 8.81 -17.15 -15.72
C ALA A 37 8.15 -17.28 -14.33
N GLU A 38 6.96 -17.88 -14.27
CA GLU A 38 6.18 -17.91 -13.03
C GLU A 38 6.87 -18.71 -11.92
N GLU A 39 7.59 -19.78 -12.28
CA GLU A 39 8.38 -20.60 -11.38
C GLU A 39 9.47 -19.80 -10.65
N ASP A 40 10.13 -18.87 -11.33
CA ASP A 40 11.18 -18.03 -10.77
C ASP A 40 10.60 -16.98 -9.83
N VAL A 41 9.50 -16.32 -10.23
CA VAL A 41 8.80 -15.37 -9.36
C VAL A 41 8.27 -16.06 -8.10
N ARG A 42 7.78 -17.30 -8.24
CA ARG A 42 7.33 -18.13 -7.12
C ARG A 42 8.49 -18.52 -6.21
N ALA A 43 9.65 -18.88 -6.75
CA ALA A 43 10.85 -19.19 -5.96
C ALA A 43 11.29 -17.97 -5.13
N ILE A 44 11.31 -16.77 -5.74
CA ILE A 44 11.60 -15.51 -5.04
C ILE A 44 10.59 -15.27 -3.92
N ALA A 45 9.29 -15.41 -4.21
CA ALA A 45 8.22 -15.18 -3.23
C ALA A 45 8.34 -16.13 -2.01
N VAL A 46 8.62 -17.41 -2.25
CA VAL A 46 8.85 -18.40 -1.17
C VAL A 46 10.07 -18.03 -0.33
N TYR A 47 11.19 -17.67 -0.98
CA TYR A 47 12.42 -17.26 -0.27
C TYR A 47 12.20 -16.00 0.59
N VAL A 48 11.53 -14.99 0.05
CA VAL A 48 11.21 -13.76 0.82
C VAL A 48 10.29 -14.08 1.99
N ALA A 49 9.25 -14.90 1.79
CA ALA A 49 8.33 -15.32 2.85
C ALA A 49 9.06 -16.07 3.98
N SER A 50 10.02 -16.95 3.65
CA SER A 50 10.81 -17.64 4.66
C SER A 50 11.67 -16.67 5.47
N GLN A 51 12.28 -15.68 4.82
CA GLN A 51 13.07 -14.65 5.51
C GLN A 51 12.19 -13.78 6.43
N MET A 52 10.96 -13.47 6.02
CA MET A 52 10.02 -12.72 6.87
C MET A 52 9.59 -13.51 8.11
N SER A 53 9.42 -14.83 7.99
CA SER A 53 9.04 -15.71 9.10
C SER A 53 10.11 -15.82 10.18
N THR A 54 11.38 -15.57 9.83
CA THR A 54 12.50 -15.52 10.79
C THR A 54 12.58 -14.20 11.57
N ARG A 55 11.88 -13.15 11.13
CA ARG A 55 11.82 -11.87 11.83
C ARG A 55 10.64 -11.88 12.81
N SER A 56 10.84 -11.33 14.00
CA SER A 56 9.78 -11.24 15.00
C SER A 56 8.54 -10.55 14.42
N PRO A 57 7.33 -11.11 14.60
CA PRO A 57 6.13 -10.49 14.10
C PRO A 57 5.97 -9.10 14.73
N VAL A 58 5.70 -8.11 13.89
CA VAL A 58 5.30 -6.77 14.35
C VAL A 58 3.99 -6.95 15.12
N ALA A 59 3.99 -6.54 16.39
CA ALA A 59 2.77 -6.54 17.18
C ALA A 59 1.71 -5.70 16.46
N PRO A 60 0.48 -6.21 16.28
CA PRO A 60 -0.58 -5.42 15.68
C PRO A 60 -0.76 -4.14 16.50
N ARG A 61 -0.74 -2.98 15.84
CA ARG A 61 -1.09 -1.72 16.48
C ARG A 61 -2.55 -1.85 16.91
N THR A 62 -2.79 -1.90 18.22
CA THR A 62 -4.15 -1.78 18.73
C THR A 62 -4.64 -0.37 18.40
N ALA A 63 -5.80 -0.27 17.77
CA ALA A 63 -6.49 1.01 17.71
C ALA A 63 -6.69 1.46 19.16
N GLY A 64 -6.09 2.59 19.54
CA GLY A 64 -6.35 3.21 20.82
C GLY A 64 -7.84 3.56 20.95
N PRO A 65 -8.34 3.85 22.16
CA PRO A 65 -9.73 4.24 22.34
C PRO A 65 -10.10 5.35 21.34
N GLU A 66 -11.21 5.16 20.61
CA GLU A 66 -11.77 6.20 19.74
C GLU A 66 -11.87 7.49 20.54
N ARG A 67 -11.16 8.52 20.09
CA ARG A 67 -11.32 9.85 20.68
C ARG A 67 -12.73 10.30 20.34
N ALA A 68 -13.53 10.60 21.36
CA ALA A 68 -14.90 11.09 21.23
C ALA A 68 -15.03 12.43 20.47
N MET A 69 -13.90 13.05 20.09
CA MET A 69 -13.81 14.27 19.30
C MET A 69 -12.98 14.00 18.04
N PRO A 70 -13.38 14.52 16.87
CA PRO A 70 -12.58 14.41 15.65
C PRO A 70 -11.19 14.98 15.89
N THR A 71 -10.16 14.20 15.63
CA THR A 71 -8.79 14.70 15.62
C THR A 71 -8.58 15.61 14.41
N GLU A 72 -7.56 16.45 14.45
CA GLU A 72 -7.09 17.21 13.28
C GLU A 72 -6.90 16.29 12.06
N GLY A 73 -6.31 15.11 12.28
CA GLY A 73 -6.17 14.08 11.23
C GLY A 73 -7.49 13.53 10.69
N ALA A 74 -8.53 13.39 11.50
CA ALA A 74 -9.85 12.96 11.03
C ALA A 74 -10.49 14.03 10.12
N GLN A 75 -10.32 15.31 10.45
CA GLN A 75 -10.80 16.42 9.62
C GLN A 75 -10.03 16.52 8.30
N ILE A 76 -8.70 16.36 8.33
CA ILE A 76 -7.87 16.29 7.12
C ILE A 76 -8.31 15.12 6.24
N PHE A 77 -8.48 13.93 6.82
CA PHE A 77 -8.91 12.75 6.07
C PHE A 77 -10.27 12.97 5.41
N ALA A 78 -11.25 13.51 6.13
CA ALA A 78 -12.58 13.81 5.60
C ALA A 78 -12.53 14.82 4.44
N GLY A 79 -11.69 15.85 4.54
CA GLY A 79 -11.57 16.91 3.52
C GLY A 79 -10.71 16.55 2.30
N ALA A 80 -9.69 15.70 2.48
CA ALA A 80 -8.65 15.46 1.46
C ALA A 80 -8.62 14.03 0.91
N CYS A 81 -9.07 13.02 1.68
CA CYS A 81 -8.85 11.60 1.36
C CYS A 81 -10.14 10.82 1.13
N ALA A 82 -11.19 11.13 1.91
CA ALA A 82 -12.41 10.32 1.99
C ALA A 82 -13.16 10.20 0.66
N SER A 83 -13.11 11.23 -0.19
CA SER A 83 -13.77 11.24 -1.51
C SER A 83 -13.32 10.11 -2.44
N CYS A 84 -12.09 9.59 -2.27
CA CYS A 84 -11.57 8.45 -3.02
C CYS A 84 -11.48 7.17 -2.18
N HIS A 85 -11.13 7.28 -0.89
CA HIS A 85 -10.84 6.12 -0.05
C HIS A 85 -12.06 5.53 0.68
N GLU A 86 -13.16 6.29 0.81
CA GLU A 86 -14.44 5.80 1.34
C GLU A 86 -15.49 5.64 0.23
N ALA A 87 -15.15 6.03 -1.01
CA ALA A 87 -16.02 5.81 -2.15
C ALA A 87 -16.14 4.31 -2.46
N PRO A 88 -17.35 3.81 -2.76
CA PRO A 88 -17.53 2.45 -3.23
C PRO A 88 -16.77 2.25 -4.54
N ALA A 89 -16.08 1.12 -4.66
CA ALA A 89 -15.38 0.77 -5.88
C ALA A 89 -16.36 0.67 -7.06
N ALA A 90 -16.00 1.29 -8.20
CA ALA A 90 -16.81 1.21 -9.41
C ALA A 90 -16.93 -0.23 -9.95
N ASN A 91 -15.91 -1.07 -9.72
CA ASN A 91 -15.93 -2.51 -9.99
C ASN A 91 -14.91 -3.25 -9.09
N PRO A 92 -15.02 -4.58 -8.92
CA PRO A 92 -14.11 -5.36 -8.07
C PRO A 92 -12.64 -5.32 -8.50
N SER A 93 -12.37 -5.23 -9.82
CA SER A 93 -11.01 -5.24 -10.36
C SER A 93 -10.28 -3.92 -10.15
N SER A 94 -11.01 -2.80 -10.03
CA SER A 94 -10.48 -1.48 -9.70
C SER A 94 -10.66 -1.11 -8.22
N ALA A 95 -11.10 -2.06 -7.38
CA ALA A 95 -11.31 -1.78 -5.97
C ALA A 95 -9.98 -1.41 -5.31
N PRO A 96 -9.89 -0.22 -4.68
CA PRO A 96 -8.71 0.15 -3.93
C PRO A 96 -8.54 -0.83 -2.76
N VAL A 97 -7.29 -1.14 -2.43
CA VAL A 97 -7.00 -1.92 -1.22
C VAL A 97 -7.50 -1.09 -0.03
N PRO A 98 -8.35 -1.65 0.85
CA PRO A 98 -8.82 -0.92 2.03
C PRO A 98 -7.62 -0.41 2.83
N LEU A 99 -7.59 0.90 3.13
CA LEU A 99 -6.42 1.52 3.78
C LEU A 99 -6.04 0.81 5.07
N GLY A 100 -7.02 0.44 5.89
CA GLY A 100 -6.80 -0.29 7.15
C GLY A 100 -6.11 -1.64 7.01
N LEU A 101 -6.09 -2.24 5.81
CA LEU A 101 -5.38 -3.50 5.53
C LEU A 101 -3.98 -3.27 4.96
N THR A 102 -3.70 -2.10 4.40
CA THR A 102 -2.47 -1.84 3.64
C THR A 102 -1.22 -1.99 4.51
N THR A 103 -0.18 -2.64 3.97
CA THR A 103 1.06 -2.92 4.71
C THR A 103 1.81 -1.64 5.07
N SER A 104 1.88 -0.66 4.16
CA SER A 104 2.57 0.61 4.42
C SER A 104 1.96 1.36 5.60
N LEU A 105 0.63 1.39 5.69
CA LEU A 105 -0.08 2.07 6.79
C LEU A 105 0.15 1.40 8.13
N ASN A 106 0.31 0.07 8.14
CA ASN A 106 0.42 -0.76 9.34
C ASN A 106 1.85 -1.17 9.71
N ALA A 107 2.85 -0.70 8.96
CA ALA A 107 4.25 -0.94 9.27
C ALA A 107 4.65 -0.21 10.57
N PRO A 108 5.65 -0.74 11.32
CA PRO A 108 6.22 -0.03 12.48
C PRO A 108 6.80 1.33 12.12
N ASP A 109 7.34 1.43 10.91
CA ASP A 109 7.95 2.63 10.38
C ASP A 109 7.00 3.29 9.37
N PRO A 110 6.55 4.53 9.61
CA PRO A 110 5.58 5.20 8.76
C PRO A 110 6.18 5.79 7.48
N ARG A 111 7.50 5.74 7.26
CA ARG A 111 8.17 6.38 6.12
C ARG A 111 7.50 6.08 4.78
N ASN A 112 7.15 4.82 4.52
CA ASN A 112 6.48 4.46 3.27
C ASN A 112 5.12 5.15 3.11
N THR A 113 4.34 5.26 4.18
CA THR A 113 3.05 5.96 4.15
C THR A 113 3.24 7.46 3.97
N ILE A 114 4.23 8.05 4.65
CA ILE A 114 4.57 9.47 4.50
C ILE A 114 4.94 9.78 3.05
N HIS A 115 5.81 8.98 2.43
CA HIS A 115 6.16 9.16 1.00
C HIS A 115 4.95 9.04 0.09
N VAL A 116 4.05 8.07 0.32
CA VAL A 116 2.82 7.95 -0.47
C VAL A 116 1.93 9.19 -0.33
N VAL A 117 1.81 9.78 0.86
CA VAL A 117 1.02 11.00 1.07
C VAL A 117 1.69 12.22 0.43
N LEU A 118 3.00 12.37 0.58
CA LEU A 118 3.73 13.54 0.07
C LEU A 118 3.88 13.51 -1.45
N ASP A 119 4.33 12.38 -1.99
CA ASP A 119 4.74 12.23 -3.39
C ASP A 119 3.59 11.70 -4.27
N GLY A 120 2.59 11.07 -3.66
CA GLY A 120 1.47 10.45 -4.37
C GLY A 120 1.84 9.12 -5.02
N LEU A 121 0.92 8.62 -5.84
CA LEU A 121 1.05 7.41 -6.65
C LEU A 121 0.61 7.73 -8.08
N TRP A 122 1.44 7.39 -9.05
CA TRP A 122 1.13 7.59 -10.46
C TRP A 122 1.50 6.32 -11.23
N PRO A 123 0.62 5.85 -12.13
CA PRO A 123 1.02 4.83 -13.10
C PRO A 123 2.08 5.40 -14.05
N ASP A 124 2.91 4.53 -14.60
CA ASP A 124 3.88 4.92 -15.62
C ASP A 124 3.16 5.45 -16.88
N PRO A 125 3.82 6.31 -17.69
CA PRO A 125 3.19 6.88 -18.88
C PRO A 125 2.65 5.81 -19.83
N GLY A 126 1.34 5.85 -20.08
CA GLY A 126 0.64 4.90 -20.96
C GLY A 126 0.13 3.64 -20.26
N GLU A 127 0.38 3.48 -18.96
CA GLU A 127 -0.18 2.39 -18.16
C GLU A 127 -1.48 2.81 -17.46
N SER A 128 -2.36 1.83 -17.23
CA SER A 128 -3.52 2.00 -16.35
C SER A 128 -3.16 1.56 -14.93
N GLY A 129 -3.50 2.34 -13.92
CA GLY A 129 -3.19 2.00 -12.54
C GLY A 129 -3.82 2.94 -11.52
N ALA A 130 -3.57 2.64 -10.24
CA ALA A 130 -3.99 3.52 -9.15
C ALA A 130 -3.28 4.88 -9.27
N SER A 131 -4.06 5.96 -9.19
CA SER A 131 -3.53 7.32 -9.13
C SER A 131 -4.00 7.97 -7.82
N MET A 132 -3.05 8.60 -7.13
CA MET A 132 -3.27 9.36 -5.91
C MET A 132 -2.38 10.61 -5.99
N PRO A 133 -2.95 11.83 -5.94
CA PRO A 133 -2.13 13.04 -5.94
C PRO A 133 -1.27 13.12 -4.68
N GLY A 134 -0.08 13.73 -4.82
CA GLY A 134 0.77 14.06 -3.69
C GLY A 134 0.31 15.33 -2.98
N PHE A 135 0.50 15.38 -1.66
CA PHE A 135 0.04 16.47 -0.79
C PHE A 135 1.18 17.34 -0.24
N ALA A 136 2.42 17.15 -0.71
CA ALA A 136 3.59 17.91 -0.23
C ALA A 136 3.44 19.44 -0.34
N ALA A 137 2.67 19.94 -1.32
CA ALA A 137 2.42 21.37 -1.49
C ALA A 137 1.15 21.87 -0.75
N GLY A 138 0.31 20.96 -0.24
CA GLY A 138 -1.00 21.28 0.33
C GLY A 138 -1.09 21.07 1.85
N LEU A 139 -0.17 20.33 2.45
CA LEU A 139 -0.11 20.05 3.89
C LEU A 139 1.23 20.51 4.47
N THR A 140 1.24 20.80 5.77
CA THR A 140 2.47 21.09 6.54
C THR A 140 3.00 19.82 7.20
N ASP A 141 4.27 19.78 7.61
CA ASP A 141 4.87 18.63 8.32
C ASP A 141 4.11 18.18 9.58
N LYS A 142 3.34 19.09 10.19
CA LYS A 142 2.50 18.80 11.36
C LYS A 142 1.23 18.02 11.00
N GLN A 143 0.72 18.21 9.78
CA GLN A 143 -0.55 17.69 9.27
C GLN A 143 -0.33 16.35 8.57
#